data_AF-A0A506R7F4-F1
#
_entry.id   AF-A0A506R7F4-F1
#
_cell.length_a   1.000
_cell.length_b   1.000
_cell.length_c   1.000
_cell.angle_alpha   90.00
_cell.angle_beta   90.00
_cell.angle_gamma   90.00
#
_symmetry.space_group_name_H-M   'P 1'
#
loop_
_entity.id
_entity.type
_entity.pdbx_description
1 polymer ?
#
loop_
_entity_poly.entity_id
_entity_poly.type
_entity_poly.pdbx_seq_one_letter_code
_entity_poly.pdbx_strand_id
1 'polypeptide(L)'
;MADSLDVVFEFVEPVIEKLEKKGSDSLSELETTILSVWLLEADVNNGGFNQYFWNSSGDFANQVVSSLHNIGAVETAGIVKAALANFPNSTPPTNRIERQNTLEALEESGALKLDSLDSEFYEYPCDLTELMYQYLLNQGAVSGT
;
A
#
# COMPACT_ATOMS: atom_id res chain seq x y z
N MET A 1 20.94 6.79 -16.67
CA MET A 1 19.75 5.97 -16.41
C MET A 1 19.28 6.44 -15.05
N ALA A 2 18.06 6.97 -14.96
CA ALA A 2 17.51 7.35 -13.66
C ALA A 2 17.31 6.09 -12.82
N ASP A 3 17.59 6.17 -11.52
CA ASP A 3 17.28 5.08 -10.59
C ASP A 3 15.75 4.88 -10.56
N SER A 4 15.26 3.64 -10.53
CA SER A 4 13.82 3.37 -10.49
C SER A 4 13.18 3.99 -9.25
N LEU A 5 13.92 4.02 -8.14
CA LEU A 5 13.51 4.70 -6.92
C LEU A 5 13.33 6.21 -7.13
N ASP A 6 14.28 6.88 -7.80
CA ASP A 6 14.22 8.32 -8.06
C ASP A 6 12.97 8.66 -8.89
N VAL A 7 12.69 7.89 -9.94
CA VAL A 7 11.54 8.11 -10.82
C VAL A 7 10.22 7.91 -10.08
N VAL A 8 10.11 6.84 -9.28
CA VAL A 8 8.89 6.59 -8.49
C VAL A 8 8.71 7.67 -7.43
N PHE A 9 9.79 8.10 -6.76
CA PHE A 9 9.75 9.16 -5.77
C PHE A 9 9.30 10.51 -6.38
N GLU A 10 9.90 10.91 -7.51
CA GLU A 10 9.51 12.12 -8.25
C GLU A 10 8.04 12.10 -8.71
N PHE A 11 7.51 10.91 -9.01
CA PHE A 11 6.08 10.76 -9.30
C PHE A 11 5.21 10.88 -8.04
N VAL A 12 5.61 10.28 -6.92
CA VAL A 12 4.81 10.21 -5.69
C VAL A 12 4.74 11.54 -4.94
N GLU A 13 5.82 12.31 -4.88
CA GLU A 13 5.89 13.57 -4.13
C GLU A 13 4.73 14.55 -4.46
N PRO A 14 4.48 14.94 -5.73
CA PRO A 14 3.36 15.82 -6.07
C PRO A 14 1.99 15.17 -5.85
N VAL A 15 1.91 13.84 -5.86
CA VAL A 15 0.67 13.09 -5.60
C VAL A 15 0.31 13.11 -4.12
N ILE A 16 1.30 13.05 -3.22
CA ILE A 16 1.10 13.27 -1.78
C ILE A 16 0.57 14.68 -1.53
N GLU A 17 1.19 15.71 -2.12
CA GLU A 17 0.68 17.08 -1.96
C GLU A 17 -0.76 17.24 -2.46
N LYS A 18 -1.09 16.57 -3.57
CA LYS A 18 -2.44 16.57 -4.14
C LYS A 18 -3.42 15.89 -3.20
N LEU A 19 -3.06 14.74 -2.62
CA LEU A 19 -3.86 14.04 -1.62
C LEU A 19 -4.15 14.96 -0.42
N GLU A 20 -3.12 15.61 0.13
CA GLU A 20 -3.27 16.50 1.30
C GLU A 20 -4.17 17.72 1.01
N LYS A 21 -4.04 18.32 -0.18
CA LYS A 21 -4.76 19.55 -0.56
C LYS A 21 -6.19 19.30 -1.03
N LYS A 22 -6.45 18.15 -1.67
CA LYS A 22 -7.70 17.91 -2.42
C LYS A 22 -8.42 16.62 -2.04
N GLY A 23 -7.81 15.76 -1.24
CA GLY A 23 -8.36 14.46 -0.86
C GLY A 23 -8.16 13.37 -1.93
N SER A 24 -8.41 12.13 -1.52
CA SER A 24 -8.21 10.93 -2.33
C SER A 24 -9.09 10.89 -3.58
N ASP A 25 -10.30 11.45 -3.52
CA ASP A 25 -11.24 11.52 -4.66
C ASP A 25 -10.71 12.34 -5.85
N SER A 26 -9.65 13.13 -5.64
CA SER A 26 -9.01 13.90 -6.70
C SER A 26 -7.95 13.12 -7.48
N LEU A 27 -7.51 11.97 -6.95
CA LEU A 27 -6.46 11.15 -7.55
C LEU A 27 -7.02 10.34 -8.73
N SER A 28 -6.23 10.25 -9.80
CA SER A 28 -6.47 9.34 -10.91
C SER A 28 -6.18 7.89 -10.49
N GLU A 29 -6.62 6.93 -11.30
CA GLU A 29 -6.35 5.51 -11.06
C GLU A 29 -4.83 5.20 -11.03
N LEU A 30 -4.04 5.85 -11.89
CA LEU A 30 -2.59 5.72 -11.90
C LEU A 30 -1.96 6.24 -10.60
N GLU A 31 -2.30 7.47 -10.21
CA GLU A 31 -1.81 8.09 -8.97
C GLU A 31 -2.20 7.24 -7.75
N THR A 32 -3.44 6.76 -7.72
CA THR A 32 -4.00 5.90 -6.67
C THR A 32 -3.26 4.57 -6.59
N THR A 33 -2.98 3.94 -7.73
CA THR A 33 -2.23 2.68 -7.81
C THR A 33 -0.85 2.84 -7.19
N ILE A 34 -0.06 3.78 -7.71
CA ILE A 34 1.33 3.99 -7.28
C ILE A 34 1.40 4.44 -5.82
N LEU A 35 0.60 5.44 -5.43
CA LEU A 35 0.62 5.96 -4.07
C LEU A 35 0.24 4.88 -3.04
N SER A 36 -0.77 4.05 -3.33
CA SER A 36 -1.19 3.02 -2.38
C SER A 36 -0.14 1.93 -2.15
N VAL A 37 0.63 1.55 -3.19
CA VAL A 37 1.74 0.58 -3.07
C VAL A 37 2.91 1.23 -2.33
N TRP A 38 3.28 2.46 -2.69
CA TRP A 38 4.33 3.22 -2.01
C TRP A 38 4.09 3.34 -0.51
N LEU A 39 2.88 3.76 -0.11
CA LEU A 39 2.51 3.94 1.29
C LEU A 39 2.47 2.61 2.06
N LEU A 40 1.99 1.54 1.42
CA LEU A 40 2.03 0.19 2.00
C LEU A 40 3.47 -0.22 2.28
N GLU A 41 4.34 -0.15 1.29
CA GLU A 41 5.74 -0.56 1.41
C GLU A 41 6.46 0.27 2.48
N ALA A 42 6.23 1.58 2.53
CA ALA A 42 6.84 2.47 3.51
C ALA A 42 6.42 2.12 4.96
N ASP A 43 5.13 1.94 5.22
CA ASP A 43 4.66 1.68 6.59
C ASP A 43 4.98 0.24 7.05
N VAL A 44 4.82 -0.75 6.18
CA VAL A 44 5.11 -2.15 6.56
C VAL A 44 6.59 -2.33 6.85
N ASN A 45 7.49 -1.73 6.07
CA ASN A 45 8.93 -1.80 6.34
C ASN A 45 9.37 -0.99 7.58
N ASN A 46 8.58 -0.02 8.03
CA ASN A 46 8.90 0.79 9.20
C ASN A 46 8.35 0.17 10.51
N GLY A 47 7.15 -0.43 10.46
CA GLY A 47 6.51 -0.99 11.67
C GLY A 47 5.47 -2.07 11.41
N GLY A 48 5.56 -2.76 10.28
CA GLY A 48 4.68 -3.87 9.91
C GLY A 48 3.28 -3.46 9.49
N PHE A 49 2.45 -4.46 9.22
CA PHE A 49 1.04 -4.29 8.88
C PHE A 49 0.26 -3.60 9.98
N ASN A 50 0.67 -3.73 11.25
CA ASN A 50 0.06 -2.98 12.36
C ASN A 50 0.19 -1.48 12.12
N GLN A 51 1.40 -0.99 11.83
CA GLN A 51 1.64 0.42 11.50
C GLN A 51 0.86 0.85 10.26
N TYR A 52 0.84 0.04 9.20
CA TYR A 52 0.08 0.35 7.98
C TYR A 52 -1.42 0.54 8.26
N PHE A 53 -2.04 -0.38 9.01
CA PHE A 53 -3.46 -0.28 9.36
C PHE A 53 -3.72 0.85 10.38
N TRP A 54 -2.77 1.20 11.22
CA TRP A 54 -2.91 2.29 12.20
C TRP A 54 -2.80 3.69 11.58
N ASN A 55 -1.93 3.83 10.58
CA ASN A 55 -1.62 5.10 9.93
C ASN A 55 -2.64 5.49 8.87
N SER A 56 -2.53 6.73 8.36
CA SER A 56 -3.37 7.23 7.27
C SER A 56 -3.17 6.45 5.96
N SER A 57 -2.03 5.78 5.77
CA SER A 57 -1.81 4.86 4.65
C SER A 57 -2.86 3.76 4.56
N GLY A 58 -3.37 3.31 5.71
CA GLY A 58 -4.46 2.34 5.81
C GLY A 58 -5.79 2.81 5.21
N ASP A 59 -5.94 4.10 4.88
CA ASP A 59 -7.12 4.61 4.17
C ASP A 59 -7.21 4.01 2.75
N PHE A 60 -6.10 3.52 2.20
CA PHE A 60 -6.02 2.80 0.93
C PHE A 60 -6.06 1.27 1.06
N ALA A 61 -6.25 0.73 2.27
CA ALA A 61 -6.17 -0.73 2.51
C ALA A 61 -7.18 -1.55 1.69
N ASN A 62 -8.36 -0.99 1.38
CA ASN A 62 -9.39 -1.69 0.61
C ASN A 62 -9.12 -1.74 -0.90
N GLN A 63 -8.17 -0.96 -1.41
CA GLN A 63 -7.82 -0.91 -2.83
C GLN A 63 -6.42 -1.45 -3.13
N VAL A 64 -5.53 -1.53 -2.13
CA VAL A 64 -4.11 -1.83 -2.34
C VAL A 64 -3.86 -3.19 -3.00
N VAL A 65 -4.72 -4.19 -2.74
CA VAL A 65 -4.63 -5.50 -3.42
C VAL A 65 -4.82 -5.37 -4.93
N SER A 66 -5.79 -4.56 -5.37
CA SER A 66 -5.99 -4.27 -6.79
C SER A 66 -4.80 -3.50 -7.37
N SER A 67 -4.24 -2.54 -6.63
CA SER A 67 -3.04 -1.79 -7.04
C SER A 67 -1.82 -2.70 -7.22
N LEU A 68 -1.59 -3.62 -6.29
CA LEU A 68 -0.52 -4.62 -6.38
C LEU A 68 -0.72 -5.52 -7.61
N HIS A 69 -1.94 -5.94 -7.90
CA HIS A 69 -2.23 -6.67 -9.13
C HIS A 69 -1.99 -5.85 -10.40
N ASN A 70 -2.34 -4.55 -10.40
CA ASN A 70 -2.10 -3.66 -11.55
C ASN A 70 -0.62 -3.55 -11.91
N ILE A 71 0.27 -3.49 -10.91
CA ILE A 71 1.72 -3.44 -11.13
C ILE A 71 2.35 -4.84 -11.31
N GLY A 72 1.57 -5.92 -11.20
CA GLY A 72 2.06 -7.30 -11.35
C GLY A 72 2.65 -7.94 -10.08
N ALA A 73 2.54 -7.32 -8.92
CA ALA A 73 3.05 -7.81 -7.63
C ALA A 73 2.10 -8.87 -7.01
N VAL A 74 1.90 -9.98 -7.72
CA VAL A 74 0.89 -11.01 -7.37
C VAL A 74 1.18 -11.70 -6.03
N GLU A 75 2.45 -11.97 -5.71
CA GLU A 75 2.82 -12.64 -4.45
C GLU A 75 2.60 -11.72 -3.26
N THR A 76 3.06 -10.47 -3.34
CA THR A 76 2.79 -9.45 -2.32
C THR A 76 1.29 -9.20 -2.15
N ALA A 77 0.50 -9.20 -3.23
CA ALA A 77 -0.95 -9.08 -3.16
C ALA A 77 -1.59 -10.21 -2.33
N GLY A 78 -1.04 -11.43 -2.40
CA GLY A 78 -1.45 -12.57 -1.59
C GLY A 78 -1.24 -12.33 -0.09
N ILE A 79 -0.06 -11.84 0.29
CA ILE A 79 0.30 -11.51 1.67
C ILE A 79 -0.63 -10.42 2.23
N VAL A 80 -0.81 -9.34 1.48
CA VAL A 80 -1.66 -8.22 1.91
C VAL A 80 -3.12 -8.63 2.01
N LYS A 81 -3.61 -9.49 1.11
CA LYS A 81 -4.96 -10.06 1.20
C LYS A 81 -5.13 -10.91 2.46
N ALA A 82 -4.12 -11.67 2.87
CA ALA A 82 -4.14 -12.39 4.13
C ALA A 82 -4.13 -11.44 5.34
N ALA A 83 -3.40 -10.33 5.28
CA ALA A 83 -3.42 -9.31 6.32
C ALA A 83 -4.82 -8.70 6.48
N LEU A 84 -5.45 -8.30 5.37
CA LEU A 84 -6.82 -7.79 5.34
C LEU A 84 -7.84 -8.79 5.91
N ALA A 85 -7.62 -10.09 5.74
CA ALA A 85 -8.53 -11.13 6.22
C ALA A 85 -8.67 -11.21 7.75
N ASN A 86 -7.79 -10.52 8.50
CA ASN A 86 -7.93 -10.36 9.94
C ASN A 86 -9.09 -9.42 10.32
N PHE A 87 -9.49 -8.52 9.42
CA PHE A 87 -10.64 -7.64 9.64
C PHE A 87 -11.97 -8.34 9.33
N PRO A 88 -13.07 -7.93 9.98
CA PRO A 88 -14.40 -8.39 9.62
C PRO A 88 -14.67 -8.21 8.12
N ASN A 89 -15.18 -9.26 7.46
CA ASN A 89 -15.43 -9.31 6.02
C ASN A 89 -14.18 -9.07 5.14
N SER A 90 -12.98 -9.20 5.70
CA SER A 90 -11.71 -8.89 5.02
C SER A 90 -11.61 -7.44 4.53
N THR A 91 -12.28 -6.51 5.21
CA THR A 91 -12.40 -5.10 4.82
C THR A 91 -12.21 -4.21 6.06
N PRO A 92 -11.03 -3.61 6.27
CA PRO A 92 -10.86 -2.61 7.31
C PRO A 92 -11.77 -1.39 7.08
N PRO A 93 -12.28 -0.76 8.15
CA PRO A 93 -13.00 0.50 8.03
C PRO A 93 -12.16 1.58 7.32
N THR A 94 -12.79 2.35 6.42
CA THR A 94 -12.12 3.49 5.76
C THR A 94 -11.89 4.64 6.74
N ASN A 95 -12.80 4.85 7.70
CA ASN A 95 -12.58 5.83 8.76
C ASN A 95 -11.44 5.37 9.67
N ARG A 96 -10.39 6.18 9.78
CA ARG A 96 -9.19 5.84 10.54
C ARG A 96 -9.45 5.52 12.01
N ILE A 97 -10.32 6.30 12.70
CA ILE A 97 -10.62 6.07 14.12
C ILE A 97 -11.34 4.72 14.29
N GLU A 98 -12.33 4.43 13.42
CA GLU A 98 -13.02 3.14 13.46
C GLU A 98 -12.08 1.97 13.15
N ARG A 99 -11.15 2.15 12.21
CA ARG A 99 -10.12 1.15 11.87
C ARG A 99 -9.18 0.89 13.04
N GLN A 100 -8.71 1.93 13.72
CA GLN A 100 -7.86 1.82 14.90
C GLN A 100 -8.57 1.09 16.04
N ASN A 101 -9.80 1.48 16.38
CA ASN A 101 -10.59 0.78 17.39
C ASN A 101 -10.82 -0.71 17.05
N THR A 102 -11.02 -1.02 15.75
CA THR A 102 -11.17 -2.40 15.28
C THR A 102 -9.85 -3.17 15.41
N LEU A 103 -8.73 -2.54 15.05
CA LEU A 103 -7.40 -3.14 15.15
C LEU A 103 -7.04 -3.46 16.61
N GLU A 104 -7.29 -2.53 17.53
CA GLU A 104 -7.09 -2.72 18.98
C GLU A 104 -7.94 -3.89 19.49
N ALA A 105 -9.23 -3.95 19.14
CA ALA A 105 -10.10 -5.06 19.57
C ALA A 105 -9.65 -6.43 19.02
N LEU A 106 -9.12 -6.48 17.80
CA LEU A 106 -8.55 -7.69 17.21
C LEU A 106 -7.26 -8.12 17.91
N GLU A 107 -6.44 -7.16 18.30
CA GLU A 107 -5.22 -7.39 19.09
C GLU A 107 -5.55 -7.90 20.49
N GLU A 108 -6.44 -7.23 21.22
CA GLU A 108 -6.87 -7.61 22.58
C GLU A 108 -7.50 -9.01 22.62
N SER A 109 -8.24 -9.39 21.57
CA SER A 109 -8.84 -10.72 21.45
C SER A 109 -7.86 -11.80 20.99
N GLY A 110 -6.64 -11.42 20.57
CA GLY A 110 -5.65 -12.32 20.00
C GLY A 110 -6.00 -12.86 18.61
N ALA A 111 -7.03 -12.30 17.97
CA ALA A 111 -7.47 -12.66 16.63
C ALA A 111 -6.51 -12.13 15.54
N LEU A 112 -5.78 -11.05 15.85
CA LEU A 112 -4.82 -10.44 14.94
C LEU A 112 -3.59 -11.33 14.74
N LYS A 113 -3.31 -11.72 13.50
CA LYS A 113 -2.17 -12.56 13.08
C LYS A 113 -1.37 -11.86 11.99
N LEU A 114 -0.54 -10.89 12.37
CA LEU A 114 0.24 -10.09 11.42
C LEU A 114 1.73 -10.47 11.40
N ASP A 115 2.32 -10.91 12.51
CA ASP A 115 3.77 -11.16 12.62
C ASP A 115 4.36 -12.08 11.52
N SER A 116 3.64 -13.15 11.16
CA SER A 116 4.08 -14.04 10.08
C SER A 116 3.96 -13.39 8.71
N LEU A 117 2.95 -12.55 8.51
CA LEU A 117 2.72 -11.83 7.27
C LEU A 117 3.72 -10.69 7.10
N ASP A 118 4.11 -10.02 8.20
CA ASP A 118 5.21 -9.07 8.21
C ASP A 118 6.50 -9.76 7.76
N SER A 119 6.79 -10.93 8.33
CA SER A 119 7.95 -11.74 7.95
C SER A 119 7.92 -12.13 6.47
N GLU A 120 6.79 -12.61 5.96
CA GLU A 120 6.61 -12.92 4.53
C GLU A 120 6.78 -11.69 3.64
N PHE A 121 6.32 -10.51 4.07
CA PHE A 121 6.49 -9.26 3.33
C PHE A 121 7.98 -8.86 3.26
N TYR A 122 8.71 -9.02 4.37
CA TYR A 122 10.14 -8.68 4.47
C TYR A 122 11.06 -9.59 3.66
N GLU A 123 10.58 -10.73 3.18
CA GLU A 123 11.31 -11.54 2.19
C GLU A 123 11.32 -10.90 0.79
N TYR A 124 10.54 -9.82 0.59
CA TYR A 124 10.45 -9.08 -0.68
C TYR A 124 10.23 -10.01 -1.89
N PRO A 125 9.11 -10.75 -1.95
CA PRO A 125 8.83 -11.63 -3.08
C PRO A 125 8.66 -10.87 -4.41
N CYS A 126 8.40 -9.56 -4.33
CA CYS A 126 8.33 -8.67 -5.48
C CYS A 126 9.17 -7.42 -5.21
N ASP A 127 9.95 -6.98 -6.20
CA ASP A 127 10.58 -5.66 -6.19
C ASP A 127 9.52 -4.61 -6.52
N LEU A 128 8.87 -4.06 -5.49
CA LEU A 128 7.73 -3.16 -5.64
C LEU A 128 8.15 -1.84 -6.31
N THR A 129 9.35 -1.34 -6.01
CA THR A 129 9.87 -0.11 -6.62
C THR A 129 10.09 -0.32 -8.13
N GLU A 130 10.72 -1.40 -8.54
CA GLU A 130 10.91 -1.71 -9.96
C GLU A 130 9.57 -1.95 -10.67
N LEU A 131 8.62 -2.65 -10.05
CA LEU A 131 7.31 -2.89 -10.64
C LEU A 131 6.48 -1.60 -10.78
N MET A 132 6.54 -0.69 -9.80
CA MET A 132 5.93 0.64 -9.92
C MET A 132 6.56 1.45 -11.06
N TYR A 133 7.89 1.42 -11.20
CA TYR A 133 8.59 2.07 -12.31
C TYR A 133 8.17 1.52 -13.67
N GLN A 134 8.14 0.20 -13.85
CA GLN A 134 7.69 -0.44 -15.09
C GLN A 134 6.22 -0.10 -15.40
N TYR A 135 5.37 -0.04 -14.38
CA TYR A 135 3.98 0.37 -14.56
C TYR A 135 3.87 1.83 -15.04
N LEU A 136 4.64 2.76 -14.46
CA LEU A 136 4.69 4.16 -14.90
C LEU A 136 5.15 4.30 -16.35
N LEU A 137 6.15 3.53 -16.78
CA LEU A 137 6.60 3.48 -18.17
C LEU A 137 5.50 3.00 -19.11
N ASN A 138 4.84 1.89 -18.76
CA ASN A 138 3.78 1.30 -19.58
C ASN A 138 2.56 2.21 -19.71
N GLN A 139 2.32 3.08 -18.73
CA GLN A 139 1.25 4.09 -18.75
C GLN A 139 1.67 5.39 -19.46
N GLY A 140 2.92 5.50 -19.93
CA GLY A 140 3.45 6.69 -20.59
C GLY A 140 3.60 7.90 -19.66
N ALA A 141 3.59 7.67 -18.34
CA ALA A 141 3.68 8.72 -17.33
C ALA A 141 5.11 9.23 -17.14
N VAL A 142 6.09 8.38 -17.47
CA VAL A 142 7.52 8.69 -17.46
C VAL A 142 8.13 8.19 -18.77
N SER A 143 9.19 8.86 -19.24
CA SER A 143 9.92 8.40 -20.44
C SER A 143 10.99 7.38 -20.04
N GLY A 144 11.06 6.27 -20.78
CA GLY A 144 12.17 5.32 -20.65
C GLY A 144 13.50 5.99 -21.00
N THR A 145 14.53 5.77 -20.18
CA THR A 145 15.89 6.27 -20.45
C THR A 145 16.74 5.24 -21.17
#